data_AF-A0A944CED9-F1
#
_entry.id   AF-A0A944CED9-F1
#
_cell.length_a   1.000
_cell.length_b   1.000
_cell.length_c   1.000
_cell.angle_alpha   90.00
_cell.angle_beta   90.00
_cell.angle_gamma   90.00
#
_symmetry.space_group_name_H-M   'P 1'
#
loop_
_entity.id
_entity.type
_entity.pdbx_description
1 polymer ?
#
loop_
_entity_poly.entity_id
_entity_poly.type
_entity_poly.pdbx_seq_one_letter_code
_entity_poly.pdbx_strand_id
1 'polypeptide(L)'
;MLLDLLKSGNRIVHIIKTVSVTFWLCLLGVTAQAQEQEPLTAFENFVVSGDLKSAHFYLENQLLKPELIETSRLFVEAVIQSNMKGTRSNAPFSVSRLPSVELLYNYLGAIRPIDLNGVQRCNYYSGRLRNDHVCSLATFLFSIGATPQMFEFFQSRGMTTTSFSKDTLPPVVVFVSDLGVAYGMNELTWFSQNGLPLGPETYSRVQLTAWNGLVSKHRFTRLPDDKPETSEFNFIDLLTLSIANTGYHGRELNNHRDFLCRYITHVAAQLPPTFDHFSYLLKNIKEFRGSMIGKSSHPQQWGIVDRAVFPHSCRVLIEAMGRSSLQLDTMISEFSAVSDLKTAQWLVSLKQSKGGSNAQSN
;
A
#
# COMPACT_ATOMS: atom_id res chain seq x y z
N MET A 1 -76.39 40.46 40.62
CA MET A 1 -75.15 39.70 40.36
C MET A 1 -75.42 38.69 39.25
N LEU A 2 -75.63 39.16 38.01
CA LEU A 2 -75.68 38.35 36.77
C LEU A 2 -76.00 39.29 35.58
N LEU A 3 -75.36 40.44 35.58
CA LEU A 3 -75.51 41.48 34.56
C LEU A 3 -74.17 42.23 34.51
N ASP A 4 -73.15 41.50 34.09
CA ASP A 4 -71.92 42.06 33.55
C ASP A 4 -71.21 40.97 32.75
N LEU A 5 -70.79 41.34 31.54
CA LEU A 5 -69.92 40.61 30.60
C LEU A 5 -70.56 39.82 29.45
N LEU A 6 -71.64 40.37 28.87
CA LEU A 6 -71.66 40.57 27.42
C LEU A 6 -70.75 41.77 27.09
N LYS A 7 -69.46 41.52 26.83
CA LYS A 7 -68.54 42.41 26.05
C LYS A 7 -67.12 41.85 26.08
N SER A 8 -66.75 41.13 25.02
CA SER A 8 -65.44 41.26 24.32
C SER A 8 -65.21 40.06 23.39
N GLY A 9 -65.92 40.08 22.27
CA GLY A 9 -65.58 39.29 21.08
C GLY A 9 -64.28 39.78 20.43
N ASN A 10 -63.14 39.53 21.08
CA ASN A 10 -61.83 39.88 20.50
C ASN A 10 -60.68 38.92 20.88
N ARG A 11 -60.97 37.73 21.44
CA ARG A 11 -59.94 36.77 21.87
C ARG A 11 -59.69 35.58 20.94
N ILE A 12 -60.39 35.49 19.81
CA ILE A 12 -60.24 34.35 18.88
C ILE A 12 -59.27 34.65 17.72
N VAL A 13 -58.94 35.93 17.45
CA VAL A 13 -58.05 36.30 16.34
C VAL A 13 -56.56 36.25 16.72
N HIS A 14 -56.20 36.18 18.01
CA HIS A 14 -54.81 36.22 18.46
C HIS A 14 -54.15 34.85 18.73
N ILE A 15 -54.92 33.75 18.77
CA ILE A 15 -54.35 32.42 19.03
C ILE A 15 -53.96 31.70 17.72
N ILE A 16 -54.51 32.11 16.58
CA ILE A 16 -54.18 31.49 15.27
C ILE A 16 -52.90 32.08 14.65
N LYS A 17 -52.42 33.26 15.08
CA LYS A 17 -51.17 33.85 14.55
C LYS A 17 -49.89 33.41 15.28
N THR A 18 -50.00 32.84 16.48
CA THR A 18 -48.81 32.51 17.30
C THR A 18 -48.39 31.04 17.20
N VAL A 19 -49.24 30.16 16.65
CA VAL A 19 -48.88 28.75 16.40
C VAL A 19 -48.21 28.57 15.03
N SER A 20 -48.32 29.54 14.13
CA SER A 20 -47.73 29.46 12.79
C SER A 20 -46.27 29.96 12.73
N VAL A 21 -45.80 30.75 13.70
CA VAL A 21 -44.44 31.30 13.70
C VAL A 21 -43.45 30.41 14.48
N THR A 22 -43.88 29.73 15.54
CA THR A 22 -42.97 28.88 16.34
C THR A 22 -42.73 27.49 15.73
N PHE A 23 -43.61 27.03 14.83
CA PHE A 23 -43.38 25.79 14.06
C PHE A 23 -42.43 26.01 12.86
N TRP A 24 -42.26 27.26 12.41
CA TRP A 24 -41.29 27.63 11.37
C TRP A 24 -39.88 27.89 11.91
N LEU A 25 -39.71 28.13 13.21
CA LEU A 25 -38.40 28.40 13.82
C LEU A 25 -37.62 27.14 14.25
N CYS A 26 -38.25 25.96 14.31
CA CYS A 26 -37.55 24.68 14.54
C CYS A 26 -37.13 23.96 13.25
N LEU A 27 -37.50 24.47 12.07
CA LEU A 27 -37.02 24.00 10.77
C LEU A 27 -35.78 24.78 10.26
N LEU A 28 -35.35 25.82 10.98
CA LEU A 28 -34.19 26.66 10.64
C LEU A 28 -32.90 26.27 11.39
N GLY A 29 -32.89 25.16 12.13
CA GLY A 29 -31.71 24.65 12.82
C GLY A 29 -30.67 23.97 11.91
N VAL A 30 -30.92 23.86 10.61
CA VAL A 30 -29.99 23.23 9.64
C VAL A 30 -29.39 24.25 8.66
N THR A 31 -29.78 25.52 8.70
CA THR A 31 -29.26 26.54 7.79
C THR A 31 -28.17 27.38 8.44
N ALA A 32 -26.96 26.84 8.55
CA ALA A 32 -25.77 27.65 8.82
C ALA A 32 -24.47 27.10 8.18
N GLN A 33 -24.58 26.31 7.10
CA GLN A 33 -23.48 26.04 6.16
C GLN A 33 -23.95 26.02 4.69
N ALA A 34 -25.07 26.68 4.37
CA ALA A 34 -25.45 26.94 2.98
C ALA A 34 -24.73 28.20 2.47
N GLN A 35 -23.40 28.14 2.42
CA GLN A 35 -22.58 29.13 1.74
C GLN A 35 -22.26 28.57 0.36
N GLU A 36 -23.13 28.86 -0.63
CA GLU A 36 -22.92 28.66 -2.08
C GLU A 36 -22.11 27.41 -2.51
N GLN A 37 -22.27 26.28 -1.82
CA GLN A 37 -21.69 25.04 -2.29
C GLN A 37 -22.65 24.45 -3.33
N GLU A 38 -22.13 24.27 -4.55
CA GLU A 38 -22.85 23.61 -5.63
C GLU A 38 -23.47 22.29 -5.09
N PRO A 39 -24.75 21.97 -5.37
CA PRO A 39 -25.44 20.81 -4.81
C PRO A 39 -24.67 19.49 -4.90
N LEU A 40 -23.91 19.32 -6.00
CA LEU A 40 -23.02 18.18 -6.18
C LEU A 40 -21.88 18.15 -5.14
N THR A 41 -21.19 19.26 -4.92
CA THR A 41 -20.09 19.34 -3.93
C THR A 41 -20.60 19.08 -2.52
N ALA A 42 -21.77 19.61 -2.16
CA ALA A 42 -22.36 19.35 -0.85
C ALA A 42 -22.72 17.87 -0.68
N PHE A 43 -23.35 17.26 -1.69
CA PHE A 43 -23.65 15.83 -1.72
C PHE A 43 -22.38 14.98 -1.53
N GLU A 44 -21.34 15.24 -2.31
CA GLU A 44 -20.07 14.50 -2.24
C GLU A 44 -19.43 14.60 -0.84
N ASN A 45 -19.42 15.80 -0.24
CA ASN A 45 -18.90 16.01 1.11
C ASN A 45 -19.63 15.17 2.16
N PHE A 46 -20.97 15.09 2.09
CA PHE A 46 -21.76 14.27 3.00
C PHE A 46 -21.48 12.77 2.83
N VAL A 47 -21.36 12.31 1.59
CA VAL A 47 -21.01 10.91 1.31
C VAL A 47 -19.62 10.57 1.87
N VAL A 48 -18.61 11.43 1.62
CA VAL A 48 -17.25 11.25 2.11
C VAL A 48 -17.15 11.34 3.64
N SER A 49 -18.03 12.12 4.29
CA SER A 49 -18.12 12.15 5.75
C SER A 49 -18.90 10.97 6.34
N GLY A 50 -19.58 10.18 5.52
CA GLY A 50 -20.44 9.06 5.96
C GLY A 50 -21.86 9.47 6.38
N ASP A 51 -22.27 10.71 6.13
CA ASP A 51 -23.63 11.19 6.41
C ASP A 51 -24.55 10.95 5.21
N LEU A 52 -24.88 9.67 5.00
CA LEU A 52 -25.70 9.24 3.87
C LEU A 52 -27.14 9.79 3.92
N LYS A 53 -27.62 10.16 5.11
CA LYS A 53 -28.96 10.76 5.28
C LYS A 53 -28.98 12.17 4.69
N SER A 54 -27.99 13.00 5.04
CA SER A 54 -27.86 14.34 4.46
C SER A 54 -27.55 14.29 2.96
N ALA A 55 -26.77 13.30 2.50
CA ALA A 55 -26.57 13.07 1.07
C ALA A 55 -27.88 12.72 0.34
N HIS A 56 -28.70 11.82 0.91
CA HIS A 56 -29.94 11.37 0.27
C HIS A 56 -30.96 12.50 0.09
N PHE A 57 -30.96 13.50 0.97
CA PHE A 57 -31.81 14.69 0.86
C PHE A 57 -31.68 15.38 -0.52
N TYR A 58 -30.48 15.45 -1.09
CA TYR A 58 -30.25 16.10 -2.39
C TYR A 58 -30.88 15.33 -3.56
N LEU A 59 -30.93 14.00 -3.47
CA LEU A 59 -31.57 13.13 -4.46
C LEU A 59 -33.09 13.16 -4.32
N GLU A 60 -33.59 13.03 -3.09
CA GLU A 60 -35.03 13.00 -2.78
C GLU A 60 -35.73 14.31 -3.20
N ASN A 61 -35.07 15.44 -3.00
CA ASN A 61 -35.59 16.77 -3.34
C ASN A 61 -35.25 17.22 -4.78
N GLN A 62 -34.71 16.32 -5.61
CA GLN A 62 -34.36 16.61 -7.01
C GLN A 62 -33.37 17.78 -7.20
N LEU A 63 -32.59 18.09 -6.17
CA LEU A 63 -31.54 19.12 -6.20
C LEU A 63 -30.30 18.64 -6.96
N LEU A 64 -30.13 17.32 -7.07
CA LEU A 64 -29.08 16.68 -7.84
C LEU A 64 -29.66 15.51 -8.64
N LYS A 65 -29.31 15.44 -9.92
CA LYS A 65 -29.71 14.33 -10.78
C LYS A 65 -28.75 13.14 -10.60
N PRO A 66 -29.23 11.89 -10.51
CA PRO A 66 -28.39 10.70 -10.38
C PRO A 66 -27.29 10.57 -11.44
N GLU A 67 -27.58 11.02 -12.67
CA GLU A 67 -26.63 10.91 -13.80
C GLU A 67 -25.35 11.74 -13.61
N LEU A 68 -25.42 12.81 -12.80
CA LEU A 68 -24.29 13.71 -12.53
C LEU A 68 -23.32 13.16 -11.48
N ILE A 69 -23.66 12.03 -10.84
CA ILE A 69 -22.90 11.48 -9.72
C ILE A 69 -21.91 10.43 -10.23
N GLU A 70 -20.62 10.70 -10.02
CA GLU A 70 -19.51 9.78 -10.29
C GLU A 70 -19.35 8.78 -9.13
N THR A 71 -20.27 7.81 -9.04
CA THR A 71 -20.37 6.86 -7.90
C THR A 71 -19.08 6.07 -7.65
N SER A 72 -18.38 5.66 -8.71
CA SER A 72 -17.12 4.92 -8.62
C SER A 72 -16.01 5.74 -7.95
N ARG A 73 -15.82 6.98 -8.40
CA ARG A 73 -14.84 7.90 -7.81
C ARG A 73 -15.19 8.20 -6.36
N LEU A 74 -16.46 8.54 -6.11
CA LEU A 74 -16.93 8.94 -4.80
C LEU A 74 -16.85 7.80 -3.77
N PHE A 75 -17.15 6.57 -4.18
CA PHE A 75 -17.00 5.38 -3.33
C PHE A 75 -15.55 5.21 -2.89
N VAL A 76 -14.62 5.23 -3.85
CA VAL A 76 -13.19 5.07 -3.60
C VAL A 76 -12.67 6.20 -2.69
N GLU A 77 -13.04 7.45 -2.96
CA GLU A 77 -12.70 8.61 -2.13
C GLU A 77 -13.18 8.44 -0.67
N ALA A 78 -14.45 8.09 -0.48
CA ALA A 78 -15.02 7.91 0.85
C ALA A 78 -14.38 6.74 1.62
N VAL A 79 -14.05 5.63 0.95
CA VAL A 79 -13.31 4.50 1.56
C VAL A 79 -11.92 4.93 2.04
N ILE A 80 -11.19 5.69 1.21
CA ILE A 80 -9.86 6.22 1.56
C ILE A 80 -9.95 7.19 2.73
N GLN A 81 -10.82 8.20 2.62
CA GLN A 81 -10.96 9.26 3.62
C GLN A 81 -11.42 8.73 4.97
N SER A 82 -12.35 7.78 4.97
CA SER A 82 -12.72 7.04 6.17
C SER A 82 -11.46 6.48 6.83
N ASN A 83 -10.62 5.76 6.09
CA ASN A 83 -9.42 5.14 6.64
C ASN A 83 -8.33 6.13 7.11
N MET A 84 -8.27 7.31 6.50
CA MET A 84 -7.29 8.36 6.87
C MET A 84 -7.74 9.24 8.06
N LYS A 85 -9.02 9.28 8.40
CA LYS A 85 -9.54 10.07 9.53
C LYS A 85 -9.11 9.47 10.88
N GLY A 86 -8.29 10.21 11.63
CA GLY A 86 -8.01 9.99 13.06
C GLY A 86 -6.93 8.96 13.40
N THR A 87 -6.33 8.30 12.41
CA THR A 87 -5.24 7.33 12.58
C THR A 87 -3.92 7.93 12.14
N ARG A 88 -2.81 7.52 12.77
CA ARG A 88 -1.47 7.67 12.14
C ARG A 88 -1.63 7.12 10.72
N SER A 89 -1.13 7.84 9.71
CA SER A 89 -1.29 7.59 8.26
C SER A 89 -0.85 6.20 7.74
N ASN A 90 -0.60 5.25 8.64
CA ASN A 90 -0.01 3.94 8.45
C ASN A 90 -0.82 2.83 9.17
N ALA A 91 -1.99 3.12 9.73
CA ALA A 91 -2.82 2.10 10.36
C ALA A 91 -3.47 1.21 9.27
N PRO A 92 -3.41 -0.12 9.40
CA PRO A 92 -4.06 -1.02 8.45
C PRO A 92 -5.58 -0.81 8.45
N PHE A 93 -6.19 -1.04 7.29
CA PHE A 93 -7.64 -0.95 7.15
C PHE A 93 -8.30 -1.98 8.06
N SER A 94 -9.15 -1.51 8.97
CA SER A 94 -9.80 -2.39 9.96
C SER A 94 -11.03 -3.09 9.37
N VAL A 95 -11.12 -4.41 9.55
CA VAL A 95 -12.30 -5.23 9.22
C VAL A 95 -13.58 -4.70 9.90
N SER A 96 -13.45 -4.06 11.08
CA SER A 96 -14.59 -3.45 11.77
C SER A 96 -15.29 -2.33 10.97
N ARG A 97 -14.64 -1.79 9.93
CA ARG A 97 -15.21 -0.77 9.05
C ARG A 97 -16.01 -1.36 7.88
N LEU A 98 -15.93 -2.67 7.63
CA LEU A 98 -16.64 -3.32 6.54
C LEU A 98 -18.15 -3.04 6.51
N PRO A 99 -18.89 -3.07 7.63
CA PRO A 99 -20.32 -2.75 7.59
C PRO A 99 -20.62 -1.35 7.07
N SER A 100 -19.81 -0.35 7.42
CA SER A 100 -19.96 1.02 6.92
C SER A 100 -19.58 1.13 5.45
N VAL A 101 -18.54 0.41 5.01
CA VAL A 101 -18.14 0.34 3.60
C VAL A 101 -19.23 -0.34 2.75
N GLU A 102 -19.84 -1.40 3.27
CA GLU A 102 -20.94 -2.10 2.61
C GLU A 102 -22.19 -1.23 2.47
N LEU A 103 -22.56 -0.52 3.54
CA LEU A 103 -23.66 0.43 3.49
C LEU A 103 -23.43 1.49 2.41
N LEU A 104 -22.22 2.06 2.36
CA LEU A 104 -21.82 3.03 1.35
C LEU A 104 -21.86 2.45 -0.07
N TYR A 105 -21.34 1.22 -0.26
CA TYR A 105 -21.34 0.53 -1.55
C TYR A 105 -22.76 0.33 -2.06
N ASN A 106 -23.66 -0.16 -1.20
CA ASN A 106 -25.06 -0.39 -1.55
C ASN A 106 -25.79 0.92 -1.84
N TYR A 107 -25.53 1.97 -1.04
CA TYR A 107 -26.13 3.28 -1.23
C TYR A 107 -25.74 3.90 -2.58
N LEU A 108 -24.44 3.97 -2.88
CA LEU A 108 -23.96 4.53 -4.15
C LEU A 108 -24.30 3.63 -5.34
N GLY A 109 -24.25 2.30 -5.16
CA GLY A 109 -24.62 1.31 -6.16
C GLY A 109 -26.09 1.37 -6.58
N ALA A 110 -26.98 1.77 -5.67
CA ALA A 110 -28.40 2.02 -5.97
C ALA A 110 -28.62 3.26 -6.85
N ILE A 111 -27.66 4.20 -6.86
CA ILE A 111 -27.68 5.37 -7.75
C ILE A 111 -27.16 4.94 -9.13
N ARG A 112 -25.92 4.41 -9.19
CA ARG A 112 -25.27 3.90 -10.40
C ARG A 112 -24.24 2.81 -10.06
N PRO A 113 -24.01 1.82 -10.96
CA PRO A 113 -23.00 0.79 -10.75
C PRO A 113 -21.62 1.36 -10.43
N ILE A 114 -20.93 0.71 -9.49
CA ILE A 114 -19.59 1.10 -9.02
C ILE A 114 -18.54 0.22 -9.72
N ASP A 115 -17.59 0.85 -10.39
CA ASP A 115 -16.38 0.19 -10.89
C ASP A 115 -15.24 0.28 -9.87
N LEU A 116 -14.92 -0.85 -9.24
CA LEU A 116 -13.83 -0.96 -8.26
C LEU A 116 -12.43 -1.04 -8.90
N ASN A 117 -12.35 -1.15 -10.24
CA ASN A 117 -11.09 -1.23 -10.99
C ASN A 117 -10.68 0.11 -11.59
N GLY A 118 -11.46 1.17 -11.35
CA GLY A 118 -11.09 2.54 -11.71
C GLY A 118 -9.76 2.97 -11.10
N VAL A 119 -9.09 3.90 -11.78
CA VAL A 119 -7.77 4.42 -11.40
C VAL A 119 -7.85 5.89 -11.01
N GLN A 120 -7.11 6.28 -9.97
CA GLN A 120 -6.95 7.68 -9.55
C GLN A 120 -5.47 7.97 -9.29
N ARG A 121 -5.08 9.24 -9.17
CA ARG A 121 -3.67 9.58 -8.85
C ARG A 121 -3.24 8.93 -7.53
N CYS A 122 -2.08 8.28 -7.48
CA CYS A 122 -1.59 7.58 -6.31
C CYS A 122 -1.43 8.49 -5.08
N ASN A 123 -1.01 9.74 -5.30
CA ASN A 123 -0.88 10.75 -4.25
C ASN A 123 -2.20 11.10 -3.55
N TYR A 124 -3.33 10.78 -4.18
CA TYR A 124 -4.67 10.91 -3.62
C TYR A 124 -4.96 9.85 -2.54
N TYR A 125 -4.37 8.66 -2.69
CA TYR A 125 -4.62 7.51 -1.82
C TYR A 125 -3.77 7.52 -0.56
N SER A 126 -2.50 7.96 -0.64
CA SER A 126 -1.60 7.90 0.52
C SER A 126 -0.41 8.83 0.36
N GLY A 127 -0.03 9.49 1.46
CA GLY A 127 1.25 10.20 1.55
C GLY A 127 2.49 9.29 1.44
N ARG A 128 2.31 7.95 1.44
CA ARG A 128 3.37 6.97 1.12
C ARG A 128 3.58 6.84 -0.39
N LEU A 129 2.51 6.96 -1.18
CA LEU A 129 2.51 6.85 -2.64
C LEU A 129 2.57 8.25 -3.28
N ARG A 130 3.59 9.05 -2.94
CA ARG A 130 3.84 10.38 -3.56
C ARG A 130 4.43 10.23 -4.96
N ASN A 131 3.69 9.60 -5.87
CA ASN A 131 4.01 9.62 -7.28
C ASN A 131 2.82 10.25 -8.04
N ASP A 132 3.10 10.80 -9.21
CA ASP A 132 2.10 11.42 -10.08
C ASP A 132 1.37 10.38 -10.97
N HIS A 133 1.65 9.09 -10.77
CA HIS A 133 1.00 7.99 -11.50
C HIS A 133 -0.39 7.71 -10.99
N VAL A 134 -1.10 6.84 -11.70
CA VAL A 134 -2.41 6.35 -11.29
C VAL A 134 -2.30 5.00 -10.57
N CYS A 135 -3.15 4.82 -9.58
CA CYS A 135 -3.28 3.66 -8.72
C CYS A 135 -4.72 3.18 -8.74
N SER A 136 -4.91 1.87 -8.68
CA SER A 136 -6.22 1.25 -8.42
C SER A 136 -6.51 1.17 -6.92
N LEU A 137 -7.75 0.86 -6.55
CA LEU A 137 -8.13 0.57 -5.17
C LEU A 137 -7.27 -0.56 -4.56
N ALA A 138 -7.00 -1.63 -5.31
CA ALA A 138 -6.15 -2.74 -4.85
C ALA A 138 -4.74 -2.25 -4.46
N THR A 139 -4.16 -1.34 -5.25
CA THR A 139 -2.84 -0.75 -4.98
C THR A 139 -2.83 0.03 -3.66
N PHE A 140 -3.90 0.80 -3.40
CA PHE A 140 -4.07 1.48 -2.13
C PHE A 140 -4.19 0.50 -0.96
N LEU A 141 -5.03 -0.53 -1.09
CA LEU A 141 -5.23 -1.54 -0.04
C LEU A 141 -3.91 -2.23 0.33
N PHE A 142 -3.07 -2.55 -0.66
CA PHE A 142 -1.73 -3.08 -0.39
C PHE A 142 -0.85 -2.07 0.36
N SER A 143 -0.85 -0.80 -0.04
CA SER A 143 0.03 0.24 0.53
C SER A 143 -0.21 0.55 2.01
N ILE A 144 -1.39 0.17 2.50
CA ILE A 144 -1.80 0.34 3.90
C ILE A 144 -1.76 -0.98 4.68
N GLY A 145 -1.36 -2.10 4.07
CA GLY A 145 -1.32 -3.40 4.75
C GLY A 145 -2.72 -3.99 5.01
N ALA A 146 -3.69 -3.81 4.11
CA ALA A 146 -5.02 -4.38 4.27
C ALA A 146 -4.97 -5.92 4.31
N THR A 147 -5.82 -6.53 5.14
CA THR A 147 -5.85 -7.98 5.36
C THR A 147 -6.54 -8.73 4.20
N PRO A 148 -6.32 -10.05 4.07
CA PRO A 148 -7.05 -10.90 3.13
C PRO A 148 -8.58 -10.70 3.14
N GLN A 149 -9.20 -10.59 4.33
CA GLN A 149 -10.66 -10.40 4.43
C GLN A 149 -11.12 -9.10 3.76
N MET A 150 -10.30 -8.05 3.80
CA MET A 150 -10.61 -6.79 3.11
C MET A 150 -10.58 -6.98 1.60
N PHE A 151 -9.59 -7.69 1.08
CA PHE A 151 -9.52 -7.98 -0.35
C PHE A 151 -10.67 -8.86 -0.81
N GLU A 152 -11.02 -9.90 -0.05
CA GLU A 152 -12.16 -10.77 -0.33
C GLU A 152 -13.48 -9.98 -0.45
N PHE A 153 -13.70 -9.01 0.45
CA PHE A 153 -14.87 -8.13 0.40
C PHE A 153 -14.96 -7.35 -0.93
N PHE A 154 -13.86 -6.78 -1.40
CA PHE A 154 -13.86 -6.02 -2.66
C PHE A 154 -13.81 -6.92 -3.90
N GLN A 155 -13.10 -8.04 -3.84
CA GLN A 155 -13.01 -9.01 -4.94
C GLN A 155 -14.35 -9.68 -5.23
N SER A 156 -15.11 -10.04 -4.20
CA SER A 156 -16.50 -10.53 -4.35
C SER A 156 -17.45 -9.52 -5.00
N ARG A 157 -17.05 -8.24 -5.07
CA ARG A 157 -17.77 -7.14 -5.73
C ARG A 157 -17.10 -6.69 -7.04
N GLY A 158 -16.17 -7.48 -7.57
CA GLY A 158 -15.58 -7.28 -8.89
C GLY A 158 -14.25 -6.53 -8.93
N MET A 159 -13.63 -6.20 -7.78
CA MET A 159 -12.26 -5.68 -7.76
C MET A 159 -11.26 -6.76 -8.21
N THR A 160 -10.27 -6.38 -9.03
CA THR A 160 -9.20 -7.25 -9.49
C THR A 160 -7.85 -6.80 -8.93
N THR A 161 -6.95 -7.77 -8.69
CA THR A 161 -5.55 -7.54 -8.31
C THR A 161 -4.59 -7.73 -9.49
N THR A 162 -5.12 -8.16 -10.64
CA THR A 162 -4.38 -8.46 -11.89
C THR A 162 -4.25 -7.28 -12.82
N SER A 163 -5.00 -6.19 -12.59
CA SER A 163 -5.02 -5.00 -13.45
C SER A 163 -3.61 -4.44 -13.65
N PHE A 164 -3.06 -4.66 -14.84
CA PHE A 164 -1.75 -4.20 -15.28
C PHE A 164 -1.93 -3.29 -16.49
N SER A 165 -1.49 -2.05 -16.36
CA SER A 165 -1.30 -1.13 -17.47
C SER A 165 0.07 -0.49 -17.35
N LYS A 166 0.62 0.03 -18.45
CA LYS A 166 1.92 0.72 -18.41
C LYS A 166 1.91 1.97 -17.54
N ASP A 167 0.73 2.58 -17.36
CA ASP A 167 0.55 3.85 -16.65
C ASP A 167 0.11 3.68 -15.19
N THR A 168 -0.25 2.46 -14.79
CA THR A 168 -0.72 2.13 -13.44
C THR A 168 0.38 1.49 -12.61
N LEU A 169 0.54 1.91 -11.35
CA LEU A 169 1.38 1.18 -10.39
C LEU A 169 0.74 -0.19 -10.07
N PRO A 170 1.39 -1.33 -10.38
CA PRO A 170 0.78 -2.63 -10.18
C PRO A 170 0.62 -2.96 -8.68
N PRO A 171 -0.51 -3.57 -8.26
CA PRO A 171 -0.72 -3.97 -6.87
C PRO A 171 0.41 -4.84 -6.30
N VAL A 172 0.93 -5.77 -7.11
CA VAL A 172 2.03 -6.68 -6.75
C VAL A 172 3.33 -5.96 -6.39
N VAL A 173 3.62 -4.81 -7.01
CA VAL A 173 4.80 -4.01 -6.69
C VAL A 173 4.76 -3.50 -5.24
N VAL A 174 3.59 -3.00 -4.81
CA VAL A 174 3.37 -2.52 -3.44
C VAL A 174 3.31 -3.68 -2.46
N PHE A 175 2.71 -4.80 -2.85
CA PHE A 175 2.69 -6.00 -2.02
C PHE A 175 4.11 -6.48 -1.70
N VAL A 176 4.97 -6.58 -2.72
CA VAL A 176 6.36 -7.04 -2.56
C VAL A 176 7.20 -6.08 -1.71
N SER A 177 6.99 -4.76 -1.82
CA SER A 177 7.73 -3.79 -1.00
C SER A 177 7.43 -3.94 0.49
N ASP A 178 6.29 -4.52 0.87
CA ASP A 178 5.82 -4.61 2.25
C ASP A 178 5.91 -6.04 2.85
N LEU A 179 6.46 -6.99 2.09
CA LEU A 179 6.73 -8.36 2.57
C LEU A 179 7.68 -8.36 3.78
N GLY A 180 7.40 -9.19 4.79
CA GLY A 180 8.15 -9.22 6.06
C GLY A 180 7.88 -8.03 6.99
N VAL A 181 7.07 -7.04 6.57
CA VAL A 181 6.64 -5.92 7.41
C VAL A 181 5.14 -5.93 7.64
N ALA A 182 4.36 -5.73 6.57
CA ALA A 182 2.90 -5.79 6.63
C ALA A 182 2.36 -7.18 6.26
N TYR A 183 3.10 -7.91 5.42
CA TYR A 183 2.67 -9.18 4.85
C TYR A 183 3.64 -10.32 5.19
N GLY A 184 3.14 -11.46 5.63
CA GLY A 184 3.90 -12.67 5.89
C GLY A 184 3.64 -13.78 4.86
N MET A 185 4.05 -15.01 5.19
CA MET A 185 3.88 -16.17 4.31
C MET A 185 2.41 -16.54 4.12
N ASN A 186 1.58 -16.36 5.15
CA ASN A 186 0.16 -16.67 5.07
C ASN A 186 -0.55 -15.74 4.09
N GLU A 187 -0.28 -14.44 4.17
CA GLU A 187 -0.83 -13.45 3.26
C GLU A 187 -0.33 -13.67 1.83
N LEU A 188 0.97 -13.92 1.65
CA LEU A 188 1.54 -14.26 0.34
C LEU A 188 0.86 -15.48 -0.30
N THR A 189 0.67 -16.55 0.48
CA THR A 189 -0.01 -17.75 0.01
C THR A 189 -1.45 -17.44 -0.37
N TRP A 190 -2.19 -16.72 0.49
CA TRP A 190 -3.57 -16.35 0.21
C TRP A 190 -3.68 -15.50 -1.07
N PHE A 191 -2.86 -14.46 -1.21
CA PHE A 191 -2.90 -13.59 -2.39
C PHE A 191 -2.55 -14.34 -3.68
N SER A 192 -1.57 -15.25 -3.62
CA SER A 192 -1.21 -16.10 -4.76
C SER A 192 -2.37 -16.99 -5.22
N GLN A 193 -3.17 -17.49 -4.29
CA GLN A 193 -4.33 -18.35 -4.57
C GLN A 193 -5.57 -17.55 -4.99
N ASN A 194 -5.62 -16.25 -4.66
CA ASN A 194 -6.76 -15.36 -4.91
C ASN A 194 -6.44 -14.30 -5.96
N GLY A 195 -5.69 -14.69 -6.98
CA GLY A 195 -5.57 -13.94 -8.24
C GLY A 195 -4.53 -12.82 -8.24
N LEU A 196 -3.69 -12.64 -7.21
CA LEU A 196 -2.49 -11.81 -7.34
C LEU A 196 -1.47 -12.57 -8.19
N PRO A 197 -1.06 -12.05 -9.36
CA PRO A 197 -0.01 -12.71 -10.14
C PRO A 197 1.32 -12.61 -9.35
N LEU A 198 2.07 -13.71 -9.31
CA LEU A 198 3.37 -13.81 -8.65
C LEU A 198 4.28 -14.72 -9.50
N GLY A 199 5.04 -14.15 -10.43
CA GLY A 199 6.00 -14.92 -11.23
C GLY A 199 6.05 -14.55 -12.70
N PRO A 200 4.94 -14.67 -13.46
CA PRO A 200 4.96 -14.51 -14.92
C PRO A 200 5.06 -13.05 -15.37
N GLU A 201 4.90 -12.08 -14.47
CA GLU A 201 4.89 -10.68 -14.84
C GLU A 201 6.30 -10.15 -15.10
N THR A 202 6.38 -9.29 -16.12
CA THR A 202 7.58 -8.56 -16.45
C THR A 202 7.36 -7.06 -16.34
N TYR A 203 8.42 -6.36 -15.96
CA TYR A 203 8.40 -4.92 -15.68
C TYR A 203 9.52 -4.25 -16.45
N SER A 204 9.23 -3.19 -17.19
CA SER A 204 10.28 -2.42 -17.87
C SER A 204 11.07 -1.56 -16.88
N ARG A 205 12.33 -1.24 -17.24
CA ARG A 205 13.14 -0.28 -16.48
C ARG A 205 12.45 1.07 -16.31
N VAL A 206 11.81 1.56 -17.37
CA VAL A 206 11.08 2.83 -17.38
C VAL A 206 9.97 2.82 -16.33
N GLN A 207 9.16 1.76 -16.28
CA GLN A 207 8.11 1.59 -15.28
C GLN A 207 8.67 1.59 -13.85
N LEU A 208 9.67 0.75 -13.56
CA LEU A 208 10.24 0.67 -12.22
C LEU A 208 10.89 1.98 -11.77
N THR A 209 11.51 2.71 -12.70
CA THR A 209 12.08 4.04 -12.44
C THR A 209 10.98 5.04 -12.14
N ALA A 210 9.91 5.05 -12.95
CA ALA A 210 8.76 5.94 -12.78
C ALA A 210 8.05 5.69 -11.45
N TRP A 211 7.99 4.44 -11.00
CA TRP A 211 7.45 4.06 -9.70
C TRP A 211 8.42 4.28 -8.52
N ASN A 212 9.50 5.05 -8.72
CA ASN A 212 10.53 5.35 -7.71
C ASN A 212 11.17 4.10 -7.08
N GLY A 213 11.29 3.01 -7.84
CA GLY A 213 12.07 1.82 -7.46
C GLY A 213 11.53 1.01 -6.28
N LEU A 214 10.20 0.98 -6.06
CA LEU A 214 9.45 0.13 -5.09
C LEU A 214 9.07 0.79 -3.73
N VAL A 215 8.66 2.07 -3.77
CA VAL A 215 7.89 2.92 -2.80
C VAL A 215 7.93 2.58 -1.28
N SER A 216 8.43 3.41 -0.35
CA SER A 216 8.14 4.84 -0.11
C SER A 216 9.35 5.70 0.34
N LYS A 217 9.27 7.01 0.03
CA LYS A 217 10.11 8.14 0.48
C LYS A 217 11.63 8.04 0.21
N HIS A 218 12.08 8.68 -0.88
CA HIS A 218 13.44 9.22 -1.03
C HIS A 218 14.63 8.27 -0.81
N ARG A 219 14.46 6.97 -1.09
CA ARG A 219 15.51 5.98 -0.82
C ARG A 219 15.63 5.00 -1.96
N PHE A 220 16.65 5.28 -2.76
CA PHE A 220 16.92 4.67 -4.04
C PHE A 220 17.19 3.18 -3.90
N THR A 221 16.23 2.34 -4.33
CA THR A 221 16.62 1.07 -4.93
C THR A 221 17.28 1.44 -6.26
N ARG A 222 18.61 1.43 -6.29
CA ARG A 222 19.35 1.66 -7.54
C ARG A 222 19.01 0.50 -8.46
N LEU A 223 18.50 0.76 -9.66
CA LEU A 223 18.37 -0.32 -10.66
C LEU A 223 19.78 -0.77 -11.10
N PRO A 224 19.98 -2.04 -11.48
CA PRO A 224 21.28 -2.53 -11.94
C PRO A 224 21.82 -1.65 -13.08
N ASP A 225 23.04 -1.12 -12.93
CA ASP A 225 23.64 -0.16 -13.86
C ASP A 225 23.99 -0.81 -15.22
N ASP A 226 24.26 -2.11 -15.19
CA ASP A 226 24.69 -2.97 -16.29
C ASP A 226 23.54 -3.44 -17.19
N LYS A 227 22.29 -3.07 -16.85
CA LYS A 227 21.11 -3.51 -17.58
C LYS A 227 20.61 -2.44 -18.57
N PRO A 228 20.45 -2.76 -19.87
CA PRO A 228 19.88 -1.83 -20.86
C PRO A 228 18.51 -1.27 -20.46
N GLU A 229 18.18 -0.07 -20.94
CA GLU A 229 16.86 0.55 -20.67
C GLU A 229 15.68 -0.26 -21.23
N THR A 230 15.90 -1.01 -22.30
CA THR A 230 14.89 -1.86 -22.95
C THR A 230 14.65 -3.20 -22.24
N SER A 231 15.43 -3.52 -21.21
CA SER A 231 15.36 -4.83 -20.57
C SER A 231 14.22 -4.91 -19.57
N GLU A 232 13.59 -6.08 -19.53
CA GLU A 232 12.50 -6.41 -18.61
C GLU A 232 13.03 -7.09 -17.35
N PHE A 233 12.37 -6.83 -16.22
CA PHE A 233 12.62 -7.42 -14.91
C PHE A 233 11.49 -8.40 -14.60
N ASN A 234 11.81 -9.59 -14.11
CA ASN A 234 10.86 -10.60 -13.68
C ASN A 234 10.44 -10.38 -12.22
N PHE A 235 9.45 -11.14 -11.75
CA PHE A 235 9.04 -11.10 -10.34
C PHE A 235 10.19 -11.32 -9.34
N ILE A 236 11.08 -12.29 -9.60
CA ILE A 236 12.23 -12.55 -8.71
C ILE A 236 13.20 -11.35 -8.64
N ASP A 237 13.29 -10.57 -9.71
CA ASP A 237 14.08 -9.35 -9.73
C ASP A 237 13.46 -8.30 -8.81
N LEU A 238 12.13 -8.16 -8.80
CA LEU A 238 11.44 -7.25 -7.87
C LEU A 238 11.68 -7.63 -6.41
N LEU A 239 11.70 -8.93 -6.09
CA LEU A 239 12.03 -9.40 -4.75
C LEU A 239 13.46 -8.97 -4.37
N THR A 240 14.44 -9.20 -5.24
CA THR A 240 15.85 -8.82 -5.02
C THR A 240 16.04 -7.31 -4.90
N LEU A 241 15.40 -6.54 -5.78
CA LEU A 241 15.38 -5.08 -5.72
C LEU A 241 14.78 -4.60 -4.39
N SER A 242 13.72 -5.24 -3.89
CA SER A 242 13.09 -4.88 -2.62
C SER A 242 13.99 -5.09 -1.41
N ILE A 243 14.88 -6.09 -1.41
CA ILE A 243 15.86 -6.26 -0.32
C ILE A 243 16.73 -5.00 -0.15
N ALA A 244 17.06 -4.33 -1.27
CA ALA A 244 17.84 -3.10 -1.28
C ALA A 244 17.01 -1.85 -0.92
N ASN A 245 15.69 -1.97 -0.79
CA ASN A 245 14.83 -0.88 -0.34
C ASN A 245 15.20 -0.49 1.11
N THR A 246 15.51 0.79 1.31
CA THR A 246 15.85 1.33 2.63
C THR A 246 14.74 2.22 3.21
N GLY A 247 13.51 2.13 2.68
CA GLY A 247 12.33 2.81 3.23
C GLY A 247 12.03 2.43 4.68
N TYR A 248 12.47 1.26 5.11
CA TYR A 248 12.39 0.77 6.50
C TYR A 248 13.65 1.04 7.32
N HIS A 249 13.51 0.97 8.64
CA HIS A 249 14.63 1.10 9.57
C HIS A 249 14.60 0.05 10.68
N GLY A 250 15.77 -0.24 11.25
CA GLY A 250 15.89 -1.04 12.46
C GLY A 250 15.23 -2.41 12.33
N ARG A 251 14.15 -2.65 13.08
CA ARG A 251 13.45 -3.95 13.11
C ARG A 251 12.82 -4.29 11.76
N GLU A 252 12.10 -3.33 11.20
CA GLU A 252 11.26 -3.55 10.03
C GLU A 252 12.13 -3.89 8.83
N LEU A 253 13.24 -3.16 8.65
CA LEU A 253 14.20 -3.44 7.59
C LEU A 253 14.83 -4.83 7.72
N ASN A 254 15.15 -5.24 8.95
CA ASN A 254 15.72 -6.55 9.21
C ASN A 254 14.70 -7.67 8.90
N ASN A 255 13.46 -7.55 9.40
CA ASN A 255 12.40 -8.50 9.12
C ASN A 255 12.08 -8.59 7.62
N HIS A 256 12.01 -7.44 6.93
CA HIS A 256 11.81 -7.35 5.49
C HIS A 256 12.88 -8.15 4.73
N ARG A 257 14.16 -7.84 4.99
CA ARG A 257 15.29 -8.52 4.36
C ARG A 257 15.31 -10.01 4.69
N ASP A 258 15.16 -10.38 5.96
CA ASP A 258 15.16 -11.77 6.40
C ASP A 258 14.02 -12.60 5.76
N PHE A 259 12.84 -11.99 5.61
CA PHE A 259 11.72 -12.62 4.90
C PHE A 259 12.03 -12.82 3.42
N LEU A 260 12.41 -11.74 2.72
CA LEU A 260 12.68 -11.79 1.28
C LEU A 260 13.82 -12.75 0.95
N CYS A 261 14.91 -12.75 1.72
CA CYS A 261 16.02 -13.67 1.49
C CYS A 261 15.61 -15.14 1.63
N ARG A 262 14.79 -15.48 2.64
CA ARG A 262 14.22 -16.84 2.77
C ARG A 262 13.33 -17.19 1.60
N TYR A 263 12.44 -16.27 1.22
CA TYR A 263 11.49 -16.51 0.15
C TYR A 263 12.19 -16.68 -1.22
N ILE A 264 13.14 -15.80 -1.56
CA ILE A 264 13.95 -15.92 -2.78
C ILE A 264 14.70 -17.25 -2.80
N THR A 265 15.32 -17.65 -1.68
CA THR A 265 16.00 -18.96 -1.59
C THR A 265 15.07 -20.12 -1.95
N HIS A 266 13.79 -20.02 -1.59
CA HIS A 266 12.79 -21.05 -1.88
C HIS A 266 12.34 -21.05 -3.35
N VAL A 267 12.14 -19.86 -3.96
CA VAL A 267 11.57 -19.73 -5.31
C VAL A 267 12.60 -19.62 -6.44
N ALA A 268 13.89 -19.42 -6.12
CA ALA A 268 14.94 -19.15 -7.11
C ALA A 268 15.11 -20.23 -8.18
N ALA A 269 14.79 -21.50 -7.87
CA ALA A 269 14.85 -22.58 -8.85
C ALA A 269 13.73 -22.52 -9.91
N GLN A 270 12.64 -21.79 -9.63
CA GLN A 270 11.44 -21.74 -10.47
C GLN A 270 11.38 -20.46 -11.31
N LEU A 271 12.14 -19.43 -10.93
CA LEU A 271 12.09 -18.11 -11.56
C LEU A 271 13.51 -17.69 -11.95
N PRO A 272 13.85 -17.65 -13.25
CA PRO A 272 15.18 -17.24 -13.69
C PRO A 272 15.39 -15.73 -13.45
N PRO A 273 16.51 -15.34 -12.83
CA PRO A 273 16.86 -13.92 -12.67
C PRO A 273 17.23 -13.29 -14.02
N THR A 274 17.00 -11.99 -14.18
CA THR A 274 17.38 -11.27 -15.43
C THR A 274 18.63 -10.41 -15.28
N PHE A 275 19.21 -10.35 -14.08
CA PHE A 275 20.49 -9.70 -13.79
C PHE A 275 21.24 -10.45 -12.70
N ASP A 276 22.51 -10.09 -12.47
CA ASP A 276 23.30 -10.72 -11.41
C ASP A 276 22.90 -10.23 -10.01
N HIS A 277 21.99 -10.96 -9.36
CA HIS A 277 21.52 -10.68 -8.01
C HIS A 277 22.65 -10.68 -6.98
N PHE A 278 23.68 -11.50 -7.16
CA PHE A 278 24.81 -11.60 -6.23
C PHE A 278 25.61 -10.30 -6.20
N SER A 279 26.09 -9.86 -7.36
CA SER A 279 26.86 -8.61 -7.47
C SER A 279 26.01 -7.42 -7.06
N TYR A 280 24.74 -7.40 -7.46
CA TYR A 280 23.82 -6.33 -7.11
C TYR A 280 23.64 -6.13 -5.60
N LEU A 281 23.32 -7.20 -4.87
CA LEU A 281 23.05 -7.12 -3.44
C LEU A 281 24.29 -6.69 -2.64
N LEU A 282 25.46 -7.22 -2.99
CA LEU A 282 26.72 -6.86 -2.32
C LEU A 282 27.12 -5.40 -2.58
N LYS A 283 26.90 -4.90 -3.80
CA LYS A 283 27.22 -3.51 -4.16
C LYS A 283 26.29 -2.51 -3.49
N ASN A 284 25.00 -2.83 -3.42
CA ASN A 284 23.97 -1.88 -2.99
C ASN A 284 23.66 -1.94 -1.48
N ILE A 285 23.96 -3.05 -0.80
CA ILE A 285 23.63 -3.23 0.62
C ILE A 285 24.89 -3.37 1.46
N LYS A 286 25.27 -2.28 2.13
CA LYS A 286 26.49 -2.25 2.98
C LYS A 286 26.42 -3.25 4.14
N GLU A 287 25.21 -3.54 4.62
CA GLU A 287 25.02 -4.53 5.70
C GLU A 287 25.33 -5.97 5.26
N PHE A 288 25.37 -6.26 3.96
CA PHE A 288 25.64 -7.60 3.42
C PHE A 288 27.13 -7.86 3.14
N ARG A 289 27.99 -7.03 3.73
CA ARG A 289 29.44 -7.11 3.59
C ARG A 289 30.05 -7.99 4.66
N GLY A 290 31.22 -8.56 4.38
CA GLY A 290 31.90 -9.50 5.28
C GLY A 290 32.18 -8.90 6.67
N SER A 291 32.39 -7.58 6.76
CA SER A 291 32.61 -6.87 8.01
C SER A 291 31.39 -6.83 8.96
N MET A 292 30.20 -7.20 8.48
CA MET A 292 28.94 -7.19 9.23
C MET A 292 28.48 -8.58 9.66
N ILE A 293 29.19 -9.64 9.25
CA ILE A 293 28.88 -11.01 9.66
C ILE A 293 29.04 -11.14 11.17
N GLY A 294 28.01 -11.68 11.83
CA GLY A 294 27.99 -11.90 13.28
C GLY A 294 27.80 -10.63 14.12
N LYS A 295 27.68 -9.45 13.51
CA LYS A 295 27.40 -8.22 14.26
C LYS A 295 25.93 -8.09 14.60
N SER A 296 25.64 -7.68 15.84
CA SER A 296 24.31 -7.22 16.23
C SER A 296 24.25 -5.70 16.38
N SER A 297 23.13 -5.09 15.99
CA SER A 297 22.84 -3.70 16.32
C SER A 297 22.28 -3.64 17.73
N HIS A 298 22.98 -2.99 18.67
CA HIS A 298 22.43 -2.62 19.96
C HIS A 298 21.56 -1.36 19.78
N PRO A 299 20.29 -1.35 20.16
CA PRO A 299 19.58 -0.09 20.27
C PRO A 299 19.97 0.53 21.61
N GLN A 300 20.42 1.78 21.55
CA GLN A 300 20.48 2.60 22.74
C GLN A 300 19.05 2.78 23.27
N GLN A 301 18.83 2.27 24.48
CA GLN A 301 17.70 2.52 25.37
C GLN A 301 16.40 1.71 25.12
N TRP A 302 16.00 1.00 26.19
CA TRP A 302 14.72 0.34 26.46
C TRP A 302 14.48 -1.08 25.89
N GLY A 303 15.11 -2.07 26.53
CA GLY A 303 14.60 -3.45 26.63
C GLY A 303 14.63 -4.33 25.37
N ILE A 304 15.75 -4.36 24.63
CA ILE A 304 15.75 -4.87 23.25
C ILE A 304 16.46 -6.21 23.03
N VAL A 305 15.79 -7.04 22.22
CA VAL A 305 16.32 -8.17 21.42
C VAL A 305 17.52 -7.74 20.56
N ASP A 306 18.68 -8.38 20.73
CA ASP A 306 19.82 -8.30 19.82
C ASP A 306 19.39 -8.64 18.38
N ARG A 307 19.77 -7.80 17.40
CA ARG A 307 19.41 -8.03 15.99
C ARG A 307 20.65 -8.11 15.12
N ALA A 308 20.78 -9.21 14.37
CA ALA A 308 21.87 -9.36 13.41
C ALA A 308 21.79 -8.29 12.32
N VAL A 309 22.84 -7.50 12.14
CA VAL A 309 22.93 -6.47 11.09
C VAL A 309 22.86 -7.12 9.70
N PHE A 310 23.47 -8.30 9.57
CA PHE A 310 23.38 -9.16 8.41
C PHE A 310 22.55 -10.40 8.77
N PRO A 311 21.27 -10.47 8.38
CA PRO A 311 20.39 -11.59 8.72
C PRO A 311 20.93 -12.91 8.20
N HIS A 312 20.78 -13.98 8.98
CA HIS A 312 21.32 -15.30 8.65
C HIS A 312 20.79 -15.81 7.30
N SER A 313 19.49 -15.65 7.03
CA SER A 313 18.87 -16.04 5.76
C SER A 313 19.48 -15.34 4.55
N CYS A 314 19.76 -14.04 4.67
CA CYS A 314 20.43 -13.28 3.62
C CYS A 314 21.87 -13.70 3.41
N ARG A 315 22.59 -14.03 4.50
CA ARG A 315 23.92 -14.61 4.38
C ARG A 315 23.86 -15.92 3.61
N VAL A 316 22.99 -16.85 3.99
CA VAL A 316 22.83 -18.15 3.31
C VAL A 316 22.52 -17.96 1.82
N LEU A 317 21.58 -17.07 1.49
CA LEU A 317 21.25 -16.75 0.10
C LEU A 317 22.48 -16.23 -0.68
N ILE A 318 23.22 -15.27 -0.12
CA ILE A 318 24.41 -14.68 -0.78
C ILE A 318 25.55 -15.69 -0.89
N GLU A 319 25.75 -16.55 0.10
CA GLU A 319 26.75 -17.61 0.04
C GLU A 319 26.41 -18.63 -1.05
N ALA A 320 25.13 -19.01 -1.17
CA ALA A 320 24.66 -19.89 -2.23
C ALA A 320 24.86 -19.27 -3.61
N MET A 321 24.43 -18.01 -3.80
CA MET A 321 24.63 -17.29 -5.07
C MET A 321 26.12 -17.07 -5.37
N GLY A 322 26.94 -16.73 -4.38
CA GLY A 322 28.37 -16.52 -4.56
C GLY A 322 29.10 -17.79 -5.02
N ARG A 323 28.73 -18.95 -4.46
CA ARG A 323 29.31 -20.25 -4.89
C ARG A 323 28.94 -20.61 -6.33
N SER A 324 27.76 -20.23 -6.80
CA SER A 324 27.31 -20.51 -8.17
C SER A 324 27.61 -19.38 -9.17
N SER A 325 27.92 -18.17 -8.72
CA SER A 325 28.09 -16.99 -9.58
C SER A 325 29.40 -17.02 -10.37
N LEU A 326 29.30 -16.63 -11.63
CA LEU A 326 30.45 -16.37 -12.52
C LEU A 326 31.17 -15.06 -12.16
N GLN A 327 30.53 -14.18 -11.38
CA GLN A 327 31.08 -12.88 -10.99
C GLN A 327 31.88 -12.92 -9.69
N LEU A 328 32.02 -14.09 -9.02
CA LEU A 328 32.70 -14.17 -7.72
C LEU A 328 34.13 -13.60 -7.76
N ASP A 329 34.91 -13.94 -8.78
CA ASP A 329 36.29 -13.47 -8.92
C ASP A 329 36.37 -11.96 -9.21
N THR A 330 35.46 -11.44 -10.03
CA THR A 330 35.29 -10.00 -10.27
C THR A 330 34.99 -9.29 -8.96
N MET A 331 34.02 -9.79 -8.19
CA MET A 331 33.59 -9.20 -6.92
C MET A 331 34.69 -9.22 -5.84
N ILE A 332 35.49 -10.30 -5.77
CA ILE A 332 36.68 -10.35 -4.89
C ILE A 332 37.65 -9.22 -5.25
N SER A 333 37.93 -9.07 -6.54
CA SER A 333 38.88 -8.07 -7.05
C SER A 333 38.39 -6.64 -6.83
N GLU A 334 37.10 -6.38 -7.11
CA GLU A 334 36.48 -5.08 -6.88
C GLU A 334 36.51 -4.67 -5.40
N PHE A 335 36.10 -5.55 -4.48
CA PHE A 335 36.14 -5.23 -3.05
C PHE A 335 37.56 -5.06 -2.50
N SER A 336 38.53 -5.79 -3.04
CA SER A 336 39.94 -5.59 -2.71
C SER A 336 40.44 -4.22 -3.17
N ALA A 337 40.07 -3.80 -4.38
CA ALA A 337 40.46 -2.51 -4.94
C ALA A 337 39.91 -1.32 -4.14
N VAL A 338 38.72 -1.45 -3.55
CA VAL A 338 38.14 -0.42 -2.66
C VAL A 338 38.49 -0.63 -1.18
N SER A 339 39.50 -1.46 -0.88
CA SER A 339 40.00 -1.73 0.48
C SER A 339 38.97 -2.35 1.45
N ASP A 340 37.92 -2.99 0.95
CA ASP A 340 36.98 -3.76 1.78
C ASP A 340 37.48 -5.20 1.96
N LEU A 341 38.65 -5.31 2.62
CA LEU A 341 39.40 -6.57 2.74
C LEU A 341 38.60 -7.66 3.45
N LYS A 342 37.76 -7.30 4.43
CA LYS A 342 36.90 -8.27 5.15
C LYS A 342 35.87 -8.92 4.23
N THR A 343 35.30 -8.14 3.31
CA THR A 343 34.36 -8.67 2.31
C THR A 343 35.09 -9.52 1.29
N ALA A 344 36.22 -9.04 0.75
CA ALA A 344 37.04 -9.80 -0.18
C ALA A 344 37.47 -11.16 0.41
N GLN A 345 37.96 -11.20 1.65
CA GLN A 345 38.34 -12.42 2.35
C GLN A 345 37.18 -13.40 2.55
N TRP A 346 35.99 -12.90 2.91
CA TRP A 346 34.80 -13.75 3.01
C TRP A 346 34.43 -14.33 1.65
N LEU A 347 34.47 -13.54 0.56
CA LEU A 347 34.21 -14.04 -0.78
C LEU A 347 35.24 -15.08 -1.25
N VAL A 348 36.51 -14.92 -0.88
CA VAL A 348 37.55 -15.93 -1.11
C VAL A 348 37.22 -17.24 -0.39
N SER A 349 36.69 -17.20 0.85
CA SER A 349 36.33 -18.42 1.57
C SER A 349 35.17 -19.18 0.89
N LEU A 350 34.26 -18.46 0.21
CA LEU A 350 33.23 -19.10 -0.63
C LEU A 350 33.84 -19.84 -1.81
N LYS A 351 34.83 -19.24 -2.48
CA LYS A 351 35.58 -19.89 -3.56
C LYS A 351 36.29 -21.17 -3.09
N GLN A 352 36.95 -21.12 -1.94
CA GLN A 352 37.65 -22.27 -1.36
C GLN A 352 36.68 -23.39 -0.96
N SER A 353 35.51 -23.05 -0.42
CA SER A 353 34.47 -24.02 -0.07
C SER A 353 33.90 -24.78 -1.28
N LYS A 354 33.90 -24.16 -2.47
CA LYS A 354 33.49 -24.80 -3.74
C LYS A 354 34.46 -25.89 -4.19
N GLY A 355 35.74 -25.75 -3.88
CA GLY A 355 36.78 -26.74 -4.23
C GLY A 355 36.89 -27.92 -3.26
N GLY A 356 36.48 -27.75 -1.99
CA GLY A 356 36.56 -28.80 -0.97
C GLY A 356 35.50 -29.90 -1.09
N SER A 357 34.33 -29.62 -1.67
CA SER A 357 33.24 -30.60 -1.82
C SER A 357 33.51 -31.69 -2.86
N ASN A 358 34.44 -31.46 -3.80
CA ASN A 358 34.86 -32.45 -4.80
C ASN A 358 36.09 -33.27 -4.37
N ALA A 359 36.71 -32.96 -3.22
CA ALA A 359 37.89 -33.65 -2.72
C ALA A 359 37.57 -34.74 -1.67
N GLN A 360 36.29 -34.88 -1.27
CA GLN A 360 35.82 -35.94 -0.35
C GLN A 360 35.03 -37.05 -1.06
N SER A 361 35.00 -37.06 -2.39
CA SER A 361 34.31 -38.09 -3.19
C SER A 361 35.24 -38.79 -4.20
N ASN A 362 36.48 -39.08 -3.80
CA ASN A 362 37.37 -40.00 -4.51
C ASN A 362 38.01 -40.97 -3.53
#